data_AF-A0A6P8E3T0-F1
#
_entry.id   AF-A0A6P8E3T0-F1
#
_cell.length_a   1.000
_cell.length_b   1.000
_cell.length_c   1.000
_cell.angle_alpha   90.00
_cell.angle_beta   90.00
_cell.angle_gamma   90.00
#
_symmetry.space_group_name_H-M   'P 1'
#
loop_
_entity.id
_entity.type
_entity.pdbx_description
1 polymer ?
#
loop_
_entity_poly.entity_id
_entity_poly.type
_entity_poly.pdbx_seq_one_letter_code
_entity_poly.pdbx_strand_id
1 'polypeptide(L)'
;MSLAPVCSISTYYEDEPNQSFNFDSLVIKPFLHNKHTYLQHNLQPLSDNHIEKYEARTSIIQHYNLDGIDIDYEHFKADPETFAECIGQLISTLKNNGVIQFASIAPFADDDVQSHYLALWRKYGHIIDYVNFQFYAYDQGTTVSQFLNYFDKQASNYDSGKVLVSFISDGSGGLSPENGFFTACSKLKSEGKLNGIFIWSADDSKANGFQYEKQSQAMLSIAH
;
A
#
# COMPACT_ATOMS: atom_id res chain seq x y z
N MET A 1 7.34 -19.32 9.75
CA MET A 1 6.49 -19.51 8.55
C MET A 1 6.65 -18.27 7.70
N SER A 2 7.19 -18.39 6.48
CA SER A 2 7.14 -17.28 5.52
C SER A 2 5.68 -17.08 5.11
N LEU A 3 5.16 -15.87 5.22
CA LEU A 3 3.81 -15.54 4.75
C LEU A 3 3.81 -15.62 3.21
N ALA A 4 2.75 -16.19 2.64
CA ALA A 4 2.61 -16.27 1.19
C ALA A 4 2.61 -14.85 0.57
N PRO A 5 3.17 -14.68 -0.65
CA PRO A 5 3.14 -13.39 -1.32
C PRO A 5 1.71 -12.86 -1.51
N VAL A 6 1.52 -11.55 -1.37
CA VAL A 6 0.19 -10.90 -1.41
C VAL A 6 -0.04 -10.15 -2.72
N CYS A 7 -1.24 -10.27 -3.30
CA CYS A 7 -1.69 -9.39 -4.38
C CYS A 7 -2.68 -8.38 -3.80
N SER A 8 -2.40 -7.08 -3.97
CA SER A 8 -3.23 -5.97 -3.51
C SER A 8 -3.61 -5.06 -4.68
N ILE A 9 -4.79 -4.48 -4.65
CA ILE A 9 -5.26 -3.51 -5.66
C ILE A 9 -6.07 -2.41 -4.98
N SER A 10 -5.84 -1.15 -5.37
CA SER A 10 -6.64 -0.01 -4.90
C SER A 10 -7.82 0.35 -5.79
N THR A 11 -8.83 0.98 -5.20
CA THR A 11 -9.98 1.54 -5.90
C THR A 11 -10.50 2.75 -5.12
N TYR A 12 -11.13 3.69 -5.83
CA TYR A 12 -11.85 4.78 -5.18
C TYR A 12 -13.23 4.31 -4.69
N TYR A 13 -13.67 4.85 -3.55
CA TYR A 13 -15.02 4.67 -3.06
C TYR A 13 -15.65 6.04 -2.82
N GLU A 14 -16.68 6.38 -3.58
CA GLU A 14 -17.48 7.59 -3.32
C GLU A 14 -18.73 7.21 -2.52
N ASP A 15 -18.93 7.82 -1.35
CA ASP A 15 -20.19 7.76 -0.62
C ASP A 15 -21.22 8.72 -1.28
N GLU A 16 -22.47 8.26 -1.39
CA GLU A 16 -23.63 8.98 -1.95
C GLU A 16 -23.80 10.44 -1.42
N PRO A 17 -24.42 11.35 -2.18
CA PRO A 17 -24.05 12.78 -2.24
C PRO A 17 -24.56 13.69 -1.11
N ASN A 18 -24.80 13.20 0.12
CA ASN A 18 -25.40 14.02 1.18
C ASN A 18 -24.70 14.06 2.55
N GLN A 19 -23.46 13.58 2.66
CA GLN A 19 -22.60 13.94 3.78
C GLN A 19 -21.18 14.16 3.26
N SER A 20 -20.67 15.38 3.41
CA SER A 20 -19.34 15.78 2.94
C SER A 20 -18.25 15.14 3.81
N PHE A 21 -17.94 13.88 3.55
CA PHE A 21 -16.71 13.23 3.97
C PHE A 21 -16.13 12.51 2.76
N ASN A 22 -15.13 13.10 2.11
CA ASN A 22 -14.38 12.44 1.05
C ASN A 22 -13.49 11.39 1.71
N PHE A 23 -13.97 10.16 1.85
CA PHE A 23 -13.15 9.03 2.25
C PHE A 23 -12.62 8.38 0.97
N ASP A 24 -11.33 8.52 0.69
CA ASP A 24 -10.65 7.67 -0.29
C ASP A 24 -10.52 6.26 0.31
N SER A 25 -11.63 5.55 0.51
CA SER A 25 -11.56 4.20 1.10
C SER A 25 -11.14 3.19 0.05
N LEU A 26 -10.04 2.49 0.35
CA LEU A 26 -9.57 1.33 -0.37
C LEU A 26 -10.57 0.20 -0.09
N VAL A 27 -10.97 -0.52 -1.14
CA VAL A 27 -11.74 -1.75 -1.00
C VAL A 27 -10.91 -2.84 -1.64
N ILE A 28 -9.99 -3.42 -0.88
CA ILE A 28 -9.31 -4.64 -1.31
C ILE A 28 -10.32 -5.78 -1.19
N LYS A 29 -11.10 -5.98 -2.26
CA LYS A 29 -11.80 -7.25 -2.50
C LYS A 29 -10.85 -8.14 -3.27
N PRO A 30 -10.32 -9.22 -2.68
CA PRO A 30 -9.44 -10.10 -3.41
C PRO A 30 -10.27 -10.98 -4.31
N PHE A 31 -9.90 -10.96 -5.59
CA PHE A 31 -10.15 -12.08 -6.48
C PHE A 31 -9.18 -13.22 -6.09
N LEU A 32 -9.64 -14.06 -5.16
CA LEU A 32 -9.06 -15.32 -4.67
C LEU A 32 -7.92 -15.32 -3.62
N HIS A 33 -8.30 -15.96 -2.51
CA HIS A 33 -7.56 -16.62 -1.42
C HIS A 33 -7.08 -15.86 -0.17
N ASN A 34 -7.09 -14.53 -0.09
CA ASN A 34 -6.96 -13.83 1.20
C ASN A 34 -7.80 -12.55 1.21
N LYS A 35 -9.03 -12.64 1.73
CA LYS A 35 -10.02 -11.56 1.93
C LYS A 35 -9.53 -10.56 2.96
N HIS A 36 -8.79 -9.54 2.53
CA HIS A 36 -8.42 -8.41 3.38
C HIS A 36 -8.84 -7.12 2.71
N THR A 37 -9.76 -6.38 3.32
CA THR A 37 -10.21 -5.05 2.84
C THR A 37 -9.55 -3.96 3.71
N TYR A 38 -9.05 -2.87 3.13
CA TYR A 38 -8.25 -1.86 3.86
C TYR A 38 -8.76 -0.45 3.60
N LEU A 39 -8.81 0.45 4.57
CA LEU A 39 -9.08 1.86 4.31
C LEU A 39 -7.80 2.63 3.91
N GLN A 40 -7.77 3.30 2.75
CA GLN A 40 -6.75 4.26 2.34
C GLN A 40 -7.18 5.65 2.80
N HIS A 41 -6.24 6.58 2.95
CA HIS A 41 -6.57 7.88 3.52
C HIS A 41 -5.68 9.00 2.99
N ASN A 42 -6.30 9.92 2.25
CA ASN A 42 -5.68 11.16 1.74
C ASN A 42 -6.15 12.44 2.45
N LEU A 43 -6.83 12.37 3.59
CA LEU A 43 -7.30 13.60 4.25
C LEU A 43 -6.21 14.20 5.15
N GLN A 44 -5.91 15.49 4.92
CA GLN A 44 -5.15 16.32 5.87
C GLN A 44 -5.70 16.14 7.30
N PRO A 45 -4.82 16.08 8.31
CA PRO A 45 -5.22 15.71 9.67
C PRO A 45 -6.33 16.64 10.18
N LEU A 46 -7.47 16.05 10.54
CA LEU A 46 -8.65 16.77 11.06
C LEU A 46 -8.42 17.41 12.44
N SER A 47 -7.38 17.01 13.16
CA SER A 47 -6.87 17.64 14.40
C SER A 47 -5.61 16.88 14.85
N ASP A 48 -4.86 17.42 15.82
CA ASP A 48 -3.73 16.73 16.48
C ASP A 48 -4.19 15.61 17.44
N ASN A 49 -5.49 15.37 17.58
CA ASN A 49 -6.04 14.45 18.58
C ASN A 49 -6.13 13.01 18.03
N HIS A 50 -5.32 12.10 18.58
CA HIS A 50 -5.36 10.68 18.17
C HIS A 50 -6.69 9.98 18.52
N ILE A 51 -7.43 10.46 19.52
CA ILE A 51 -8.66 9.80 20.02
C ILE A 51 -9.79 9.98 19.01
N GLU A 52 -10.00 11.20 18.53
CA GLU A 52 -11.02 11.50 17.52
C GLU A 52 -10.78 10.70 16.24
N LYS A 53 -9.51 10.63 15.81
CA LYS A 53 -9.15 9.84 14.63
C LYS A 53 -9.32 8.33 14.83
N TYR A 54 -9.17 7.83 16.07
CA TYR A 54 -9.40 6.43 16.39
C TYR A 54 -10.90 6.09 16.35
N GLU A 55 -11.75 6.90 16.99
CA GLU A 55 -13.21 6.67 17.03
C GLU A 55 -13.83 6.72 15.64
N ALA A 56 -13.50 7.76 14.86
CA ALA A 56 -13.98 7.90 13.49
C ALA A 56 -13.59 6.69 12.62
N ARG A 57 -12.34 6.23 12.73
CA ARG A 57 -11.86 5.07 11.96
C ARG A 57 -12.49 3.77 12.41
N THR A 58 -12.65 3.56 13.71
CA THR A 58 -13.33 2.37 14.25
C THR A 58 -14.74 2.26 13.70
N SER A 59 -15.48 3.37 13.64
CA SER A 59 -16.83 3.40 13.07
C SER A 59 -16.84 2.97 11.59
N ILE A 60 -15.94 3.50 10.77
CA ILE A 60 -15.89 3.18 9.32
C ILE A 60 -15.46 1.73 9.10
N ILE A 61 -14.42 1.28 9.81
CA ILE A 61 -13.91 -0.09 9.72
C ILE A 61 -15.01 -1.10 10.07
N GLN A 62 -15.76 -0.84 11.14
CA GLN A 62 -16.86 -1.70 11.55
C GLN A 62 -18.05 -1.64 10.58
N HIS A 63 -18.39 -0.45 10.08
CA HIS A 63 -19.50 -0.26 9.14
C HIS A 63 -19.28 -1.02 7.83
N TYR A 64 -18.05 -0.96 7.29
CA TYR A 64 -17.70 -1.59 6.02
C TYR A 64 -17.04 -2.97 6.18
N ASN A 65 -16.94 -3.49 7.40
CA ASN A 65 -16.29 -4.76 7.72
C ASN A 65 -14.86 -4.87 7.15
N LEU A 66 -14.06 -3.83 7.35
CA LEU A 66 -12.67 -3.78 6.88
C LEU A 66 -11.74 -4.57 7.82
N ASP A 67 -10.68 -5.14 7.25
CA ASP A 67 -9.70 -5.96 7.96
C ASP A 67 -8.44 -5.18 8.36
N GLY A 68 -8.23 -4.00 7.75
CA GLY A 68 -7.00 -3.24 7.88
C GLY A 68 -7.11 -1.77 7.49
N ILE A 69 -5.97 -1.08 7.58
CA ILE A 69 -5.79 0.27 7.06
C ILE A 69 -4.49 0.37 6.27
N ASP A 70 -4.46 1.27 5.30
CA ASP A 70 -3.29 1.67 4.53
C ASP A 70 -3.02 3.16 4.74
N ILE A 71 -1.79 3.51 5.10
CA ILE A 71 -1.39 4.90 5.32
C ILE A 71 -0.77 5.44 4.03
N ASP A 72 -1.44 6.43 3.42
CA ASP A 72 -1.07 6.99 2.13
C ASP A 72 -1.10 8.54 2.11
N TYR A 73 -0.60 9.16 3.17
CA TYR A 73 -0.34 10.60 3.16
C TYR A 73 0.81 10.94 2.23
N GLU A 74 0.60 11.91 1.33
CA GLU A 74 1.64 12.42 0.41
C GLU A 74 1.97 13.91 0.63
N HIS A 75 1.22 14.57 1.51
CA HIS A 75 1.39 15.97 1.86
C HIS A 75 1.38 16.17 3.37
N PHE A 76 2.45 16.77 3.89
CA PHE A 76 2.68 16.87 5.32
C PHE A 76 2.65 18.31 5.80
N LYS A 77 1.95 18.53 6.92
CA LYS A 77 2.06 19.77 7.72
C LYS A 77 2.89 19.56 8.97
N ALA A 78 2.85 18.34 9.50
CA ALA A 78 3.62 17.91 10.65
C ALA A 78 5.04 17.58 10.22
N ASP A 79 6.00 17.65 11.14
CA ASP A 79 7.34 17.10 10.92
C ASP A 79 7.31 15.55 10.93
N PRO A 80 8.38 14.89 10.44
CA PRO A 80 8.47 13.43 10.40
C PRO A 80 8.24 12.71 11.72
N GLU A 81 8.70 13.26 12.85
CA GLU A 81 8.55 12.61 14.16
C GLU A 81 7.12 12.74 14.68
N THR A 82 6.50 13.91 14.51
CA THR A 82 5.09 14.12 14.84
C THR A 82 4.18 13.23 13.98
N PHE A 83 4.44 13.14 12.68
CA PHE A 83 3.73 12.20 11.79
C PHE A 83 3.89 10.76 12.26
N ALA A 84 5.13 10.32 12.50
CA ALA A 84 5.42 8.97 12.95
C ALA A 84 4.69 8.62 14.25
N GLU A 85 4.64 9.55 15.20
CA GLU A 85 3.96 9.33 16.47
C GLU A 85 2.44 9.24 16.32
N CYS A 86 1.84 10.19 15.59
CA CYS A 86 0.39 10.19 15.38
C CYS A 86 -0.09 8.92 14.66
N ILE A 87 0.61 8.52 13.60
CA ILE A 87 0.24 7.32 12.82
C ILE A 87 0.58 6.05 13.58
N GLY A 88 1.73 5.98 14.23
CA GLY A 88 2.15 4.81 15.01
C GLY A 88 1.22 4.52 16.19
N GLN A 89 0.83 5.54 16.95
CA GLN A 89 -0.14 5.40 18.05
C GLN A 89 -1.51 4.96 17.55
N LEU A 90 -1.96 5.48 16.41
CA LEU A 90 -3.20 5.01 15.79
C LEU A 90 -3.13 3.51 15.48
N ILE A 91 -2.13 3.08 14.70
CA ILE A 91 -2.03 1.68 14.25
C ILE A 91 -1.96 0.77 15.48
N SER A 92 -1.15 1.16 16.48
CA SER A 92 -1.03 0.45 17.75
C SER A 92 -2.39 0.30 18.44
N THR A 93 -3.15 1.39 18.54
CA THR A 93 -4.46 1.38 19.24
C THR A 93 -5.47 0.51 18.49
N LEU A 94 -5.56 0.63 17.17
CA LEU A 94 -6.48 -0.17 16.35
C LEU A 94 -6.14 -1.67 16.43
N LYS A 95 -4.85 -2.05 16.38
CA LYS A 95 -4.42 -3.44 16.52
C LYS A 95 -4.63 -3.98 17.93
N ASN A 96 -4.25 -3.23 18.97
CA ASN A 96 -4.39 -3.65 20.36
C ASN A 96 -5.86 -3.85 20.76
N ASN A 97 -6.76 -3.06 20.17
CA ASN A 97 -8.20 -3.18 20.41
C ASN A 97 -8.88 -4.20 19.47
N GLY A 98 -8.12 -4.90 18.62
CA GLY A 98 -8.65 -5.90 17.69
C GLY A 98 -9.56 -5.33 16.60
N VAL A 99 -9.50 -4.02 16.33
CA VAL A 99 -10.29 -3.35 15.31
C VAL A 99 -9.75 -3.68 13.91
N ILE A 100 -8.43 -3.81 13.78
CA ILE A 100 -7.77 -4.23 12.53
C ILE A 100 -6.84 -5.41 12.77
N GLN A 101 -6.66 -6.22 11.74
CA GLN A 101 -5.71 -7.32 11.71
C GLN A 101 -4.39 -6.89 11.05
N PHE A 102 -4.47 -6.03 10.01
CA PHE A 102 -3.32 -5.64 9.19
C PHE A 102 -3.20 -4.13 9.04
N ALA A 103 -1.97 -3.65 8.87
CA ALA A 103 -1.66 -2.27 8.51
C ALA A 103 -0.57 -2.23 7.44
N SER A 104 -0.72 -1.35 6.46
CA SER A 104 0.31 -1.07 5.45
C SER A 104 0.60 0.43 5.35
N ILE A 105 1.72 0.76 4.69
CA ILE A 105 2.11 2.13 4.36
C ILE A 105 2.43 2.19 2.86
N ALA A 106 2.16 3.33 2.20
CA ALA A 106 2.32 3.50 0.76
C ALA A 106 3.28 4.66 0.38
N PRO A 107 4.56 4.61 0.79
CA PRO A 107 5.53 5.65 0.43
C PRO A 107 5.93 5.60 -1.04
N PHE A 108 6.46 6.71 -1.55
CA PHE A 108 7.10 6.79 -2.86
C PHE A 108 8.41 7.56 -2.83
N ALA A 109 9.15 7.58 -3.95
CA ALA A 109 10.53 8.08 -4.03
C ALA A 109 10.63 9.63 -4.09
N ASP A 110 9.99 10.30 -3.14
CA ASP A 110 10.09 11.74 -2.87
C ASP A 110 10.77 11.98 -1.53
N ASP A 111 11.56 13.05 -1.41
CA ASP A 111 12.37 13.32 -0.21
C ASP A 111 11.50 13.60 1.03
N ASP A 112 10.42 14.37 0.87
CA ASP A 112 9.55 14.72 1.99
C ASP A 112 8.76 13.48 2.43
N VAL A 113 8.16 12.77 1.48
CA VAL A 113 7.45 11.51 1.73
C VAL A 113 8.36 10.46 2.37
N GLN A 114 9.55 10.22 1.83
CA GLN A 114 10.51 9.26 2.40
C GLN A 114 10.89 9.64 3.82
N SER A 115 11.14 10.92 4.11
CA SER A 115 11.55 11.33 5.46
C SER A 115 10.49 10.98 6.51
N HIS A 116 9.21 11.20 6.19
CA HIS A 116 8.07 10.91 7.06
C HIS A 116 7.85 9.40 7.24
N TYR A 117 7.80 8.63 6.16
CA TYR A 117 7.56 7.18 6.25
C TYR A 117 8.74 6.42 6.82
N LEU A 118 9.98 6.87 6.64
CA LEU A 118 11.14 6.26 7.28
C LEU A 118 11.18 6.55 8.79
N ALA A 119 10.74 7.74 9.23
CA ALA A 119 10.57 8.02 10.65
C ALA A 119 9.52 7.08 11.27
N LEU A 120 8.38 6.93 10.60
CA LEU A 120 7.33 5.97 11.00
C LEU A 120 7.86 4.53 11.04
N TRP A 121 8.57 4.09 9.99
CA TRP A 121 9.10 2.73 9.89
C TRP A 121 10.12 2.41 10.99
N ARG A 122 11.06 3.33 11.26
CA ARG A 122 12.08 3.15 12.31
C ARG A 122 11.47 2.95 13.69
N LYS A 123 10.36 3.64 13.99
CA LYS A 123 9.73 3.62 15.31
C LYS A 123 8.64 2.56 15.45
N TYR A 124 7.86 2.34 14.38
CA TYR A 124 6.65 1.51 14.38
C TYR A 124 6.63 0.42 13.29
N GLY A 125 7.72 0.18 12.57
CA GLY A 125 7.78 -0.85 11.52
C GLY A 125 7.40 -2.26 11.99
N HIS A 126 7.60 -2.57 13.27
CA HIS A 126 7.24 -3.86 13.87
C HIS A 126 5.73 -4.13 13.96
N ILE A 127 4.88 -3.10 13.86
CA ILE A 127 3.41 -3.24 13.80
C ILE A 127 2.85 -3.01 12.39
N ILE A 128 3.69 -2.79 11.38
CA ILE A 128 3.30 -2.57 9.98
C ILE A 128 3.61 -3.85 9.20
N ASP A 129 2.62 -4.38 8.50
CA ASP A 129 2.69 -5.71 7.87
C ASP A 129 3.28 -5.69 6.45
N TYR A 130 3.04 -4.60 5.71
CA TYR A 130 3.43 -4.42 4.32
C TYR A 130 3.84 -2.99 4.02
N VAL A 131 4.75 -2.83 3.06
CA VAL A 131 5.11 -1.54 2.47
C VAL A 131 4.69 -1.58 1.00
N ASN A 132 3.57 -0.92 0.69
CA ASN A 132 3.01 -0.77 -0.64
C ASN A 132 3.76 0.33 -1.40
N PHE A 133 5.08 0.18 -1.54
CA PHE A 133 5.91 1.23 -2.15
C PHE A 133 5.41 1.54 -3.57
N GLN A 134 5.16 2.81 -3.86
CA GLN A 134 4.61 3.23 -5.14
C GLN A 134 5.70 3.33 -6.22
N PHE A 135 6.12 2.18 -6.76
CA PHE A 135 7.13 2.11 -7.82
C PHE A 135 6.66 2.75 -9.14
N TYR A 136 5.37 2.96 -9.30
CA TYR A 136 4.82 3.71 -10.43
C TYR A 136 5.07 5.22 -10.35
N ALA A 137 5.50 5.75 -9.20
CA ALA A 137 5.94 7.14 -9.09
C ALA A 137 7.34 7.40 -9.70
N TYR A 138 8.08 6.35 -10.08
CA TYR A 138 9.27 6.51 -10.91
C TYR A 138 8.89 6.89 -12.34
N ASP A 139 9.82 7.49 -13.09
CA ASP A 139 9.58 7.96 -14.44
C ASP A 139 9.01 6.86 -15.36
N GLN A 140 8.05 7.24 -16.19
CA GLN A 140 7.53 6.40 -17.26
C GLN A 140 8.68 5.95 -18.18
N GLY A 141 8.68 4.67 -18.55
CA GLY A 141 9.76 4.09 -19.35
C GLY A 141 10.94 3.60 -18.51
N THR A 142 10.78 3.52 -17.17
CA THR A 142 11.69 2.78 -16.30
C THR A 142 11.93 1.38 -16.86
N THR A 143 13.20 1.01 -17.00
CA THR A 143 13.62 -0.32 -17.49
C THR A 143 13.64 -1.36 -16.38
N VAL A 144 13.65 -2.65 -16.75
CA VAL A 144 13.79 -3.77 -15.79
C VAL A 144 15.01 -3.59 -14.87
N SER A 145 16.15 -3.17 -15.40
CA SER A 145 17.37 -2.97 -14.59
C SER A 145 17.24 -1.81 -13.62
N GLN A 146 16.66 -0.68 -14.04
CA GLN A 146 16.39 0.45 -13.16
C GLN A 146 15.41 0.06 -12.05
N PHE A 147 14.32 -0.62 -12.41
CA PHE A 147 13.33 -1.10 -11.45
C PHE A 147 13.94 -1.99 -10.37
N LEU A 148 14.79 -2.95 -10.75
CA LEU A 148 15.46 -3.84 -9.79
C LEU A 148 16.41 -3.07 -8.86
N ASN A 149 17.14 -2.08 -9.38
CA ASN A 149 17.98 -1.21 -8.55
C ASN A 149 17.14 -0.37 -7.58
N TYR A 150 16.00 0.15 -8.03
CA TYR A 150 15.05 0.85 -7.17
C TYR A 150 14.49 -0.10 -6.11
N PHE A 151 14.11 -1.32 -6.47
CA PHE A 151 13.65 -2.32 -5.51
C PHE A 151 14.68 -2.59 -4.42
N ASP A 152 15.94 -2.86 -4.78
CA ASP A 152 16.99 -3.13 -3.79
C ASP A 152 17.21 -1.90 -2.87
N LYS A 153 17.15 -0.68 -3.42
CA LYS A 153 17.21 0.56 -2.62
C LYS A 153 16.06 0.64 -1.62
N GLN A 154 14.82 0.38 -2.05
CA GLN A 154 13.65 0.50 -1.18
C GLN A 154 13.54 -0.65 -0.18
N ALA A 155 13.91 -1.86 -0.56
CA ALA A 155 14.04 -2.98 0.37
C ALA A 155 15.05 -2.68 1.48
N SER A 156 16.17 -1.99 1.17
CA SER A 156 17.13 -1.55 2.18
C SER A 156 16.60 -0.41 3.07
N ASN A 157 15.77 0.48 2.53
CA ASN A 157 15.16 1.58 3.29
C ASN A 157 14.15 1.07 4.33
N TYR A 158 13.37 0.06 3.97
CA TYR A 158 12.39 -0.61 4.82
C TYR A 158 12.89 -2.00 5.24
N ASP A 159 14.12 -2.03 5.79
CA ASP A 159 14.81 -3.29 6.10
C ASP A 159 13.96 -4.22 6.99
N SER A 160 14.07 -5.52 6.73
CA SER A 160 13.23 -6.58 7.31
C SER A 160 11.71 -6.46 7.03
N GLY A 161 11.28 -5.44 6.29
CA GLY A 161 9.89 -5.24 5.89
C GLY A 161 9.50 -6.03 4.65
N LYS A 162 8.19 -6.19 4.45
CA LYS A 162 7.63 -6.78 3.22
C LYS A 162 7.31 -5.68 2.21
N VAL A 163 8.34 -5.23 1.51
CA VAL A 163 8.17 -4.30 0.38
C VAL A 163 7.51 -5.03 -0.78
N LEU A 164 6.33 -4.55 -1.18
CA LEU A 164 5.60 -5.04 -2.34
C LEU A 164 6.06 -4.26 -3.59
N VAL A 165 6.24 -4.96 -4.70
CA VAL A 165 6.44 -4.28 -5.99
C VAL A 165 5.11 -3.76 -6.52
N SER A 166 5.12 -2.70 -7.33
CA SER A 166 3.88 -2.12 -7.83
C SER A 166 3.97 -1.54 -9.22
N PHE A 167 2.82 -1.39 -9.86
CA PHE A 167 2.65 -0.68 -11.13
C PHE A 167 1.32 0.08 -11.14
N ILE A 168 1.24 1.07 -12.03
CA ILE A 168 0.00 1.80 -12.31
C ILE A 168 -0.65 1.25 -13.59
N SER A 169 -1.95 0.98 -13.55
CA SER A 169 -2.72 0.31 -14.60
C SER A 169 -3.05 1.21 -15.78
N ASP A 170 -3.04 2.53 -15.60
CA ASP A 170 -3.17 3.50 -16.69
C ASP A 170 -1.86 3.65 -17.51
N GLY A 171 -0.76 3.09 -17.02
CA GLY A 171 0.56 3.10 -17.66
C GLY A 171 1.28 4.45 -17.62
N SER A 172 0.85 5.39 -16.79
CA SER A 172 1.41 6.75 -16.71
C SER A 172 2.79 6.84 -16.06
N GLY A 173 3.25 5.79 -15.38
CA GLY A 173 4.53 5.79 -14.66
C GLY A 173 5.17 4.43 -14.44
N GLY A 174 6.42 4.47 -14.00
CA GLY A 174 7.23 3.31 -13.64
C GLY A 174 7.48 2.30 -14.75
N LEU A 175 7.75 1.06 -14.34
CA LEU A 175 7.93 -0.10 -15.21
C LEU A 175 6.56 -0.74 -15.48
N SER A 176 6.04 -0.58 -16.70
CA SER A 176 4.71 -1.08 -17.03
C SER A 176 4.66 -2.61 -17.16
N PRO A 177 3.46 -3.22 -16.99
CA PRO A 177 3.22 -4.64 -17.26
C PRO A 177 3.74 -5.12 -18.63
N GLU A 178 3.50 -4.33 -19.67
CA GLU A 178 3.88 -4.66 -21.06
C GLU A 178 5.38 -4.55 -21.31
N ASN A 179 6.08 -3.71 -20.54
CA ASN A 179 7.50 -3.39 -20.74
C ASN A 179 8.45 -4.09 -19.76
N GLY A 180 7.99 -5.17 -19.13
CA GLY A 180 8.87 -6.08 -18.39
C GLY A 180 8.68 -6.10 -16.87
N PHE A 181 7.61 -5.52 -16.32
CA PHE A 181 7.29 -5.64 -14.89
C PHE A 181 7.27 -7.11 -14.43
N PHE A 182 6.62 -7.99 -15.20
CA PHE A 182 6.55 -9.42 -14.89
C PHE A 182 7.91 -10.13 -15.05
N THR A 183 8.79 -9.62 -15.89
CA THR A 183 10.19 -10.10 -15.99
C THR A 183 10.95 -9.76 -14.70
N ALA A 184 10.82 -8.51 -14.22
CA ALA A 184 11.42 -8.10 -12.94
C ALA A 184 10.86 -8.92 -11.77
N CYS A 185 9.54 -9.10 -11.70
CA CYS A 185 8.88 -9.93 -10.69
C CYS A 185 9.39 -11.37 -10.72
N SER A 186 9.53 -11.98 -11.90
CA SER A 186 10.05 -13.35 -12.03
C SER A 186 11.46 -13.47 -11.47
N LYS A 187 12.33 -12.48 -11.73
CA LYS A 187 13.69 -12.45 -11.17
C LYS A 187 13.66 -12.33 -9.65
N LEU A 188 12.91 -11.38 -9.10
CA LEU A 188 12.76 -11.19 -7.65
C LEU A 188 12.19 -12.45 -6.98
N LYS A 189 11.24 -13.11 -7.64
CA LYS A 189 10.65 -14.36 -7.15
C LYS A 189 11.67 -15.49 -7.10
N SER A 190 12.50 -15.64 -8.15
CA SER A 190 13.57 -16.65 -8.16
C SER A 190 14.65 -16.42 -7.09
N GLU A 191 14.82 -15.16 -6.68
CA GLU A 191 15.72 -14.76 -5.60
C GLU A 191 15.07 -14.86 -4.21
N GLY A 192 13.80 -15.25 -4.13
CA GLY A 192 13.03 -15.30 -2.87
C GLY A 192 12.72 -13.93 -2.27
N LYS A 193 12.82 -12.85 -3.06
CA LYS A 193 12.63 -11.45 -2.64
C LYS A 193 11.23 -10.90 -2.93
N LEU A 194 10.43 -11.59 -3.74
CA LEU A 194 9.10 -11.11 -4.13
C LEU A 194 8.07 -11.34 -3.01
N ASN A 195 7.81 -10.31 -2.20
CA ASN A 195 6.82 -10.35 -1.11
C ASN A 195 5.36 -10.21 -1.58
N GLY A 196 5.15 -9.73 -2.81
CA GLY A 196 3.81 -9.48 -3.35
C GLY A 196 3.79 -8.36 -4.38
N ILE A 197 2.61 -8.10 -4.94
CA ILE A 197 2.35 -7.11 -5.99
C ILE A 197 1.19 -6.20 -5.54
N PHE A 198 1.37 -4.88 -5.64
CA PHE A 198 0.34 -3.86 -5.44
C PHE A 198 0.01 -3.17 -6.77
N ILE A 199 -1.26 -2.88 -7.01
CA ILE A 199 -1.75 -2.32 -8.28
C ILE A 199 -2.58 -1.07 -8.02
N TRP A 200 -2.22 0.02 -8.68
CA TRP A 200 -3.02 1.25 -8.73
C TRP A 200 -3.58 1.41 -10.15
N SER A 201 -4.86 1.33 -10.46
CA SER A 201 -6.00 1.03 -9.62
C SER A 201 -7.01 0.15 -10.39
N ALA A 202 -7.96 -0.44 -9.67
CA ALA A 202 -9.05 -1.23 -10.25
C ALA A 202 -9.93 -0.40 -11.21
N ASP A 203 -10.06 0.90 -10.95
CA ASP A 203 -10.87 1.82 -11.73
C ASP A 203 -10.38 1.90 -13.18
N ASP A 204 -9.07 2.06 -13.39
CA ASP A 204 -8.46 2.07 -14.72
C ASP A 204 -8.42 0.65 -15.32
N SER A 205 -8.12 -0.36 -14.49
CA SER A 205 -8.08 -1.76 -14.94
C SER A 205 -9.43 -2.30 -15.40
N LYS A 206 -10.54 -1.68 -15.00
CA LYS A 206 -11.89 -2.06 -15.43
C LYS A 206 -12.01 -2.09 -16.96
N ALA A 207 -11.38 -1.13 -17.65
CA ALA A 207 -11.41 -1.05 -19.11
C ALA A 207 -10.69 -2.21 -19.80
N ASN A 208 -9.68 -2.81 -19.15
CA ASN A 208 -8.91 -3.94 -19.68
C ASN A 208 -9.41 -5.32 -19.18
N GLY A 209 -10.48 -5.35 -18.39
CA GLY A 209 -11.03 -6.59 -17.85
C GLY A 209 -10.16 -7.24 -16.76
N PHE A 210 -9.38 -6.44 -16.03
CA PHE A 210 -8.48 -6.86 -14.96
C PHE A 210 -7.40 -7.86 -15.42
N GLN A 211 -6.83 -7.65 -16.61
CA GLN A 211 -5.85 -8.55 -17.19
C GLN A 211 -4.60 -8.68 -16.32
N TYR A 212 -4.05 -7.56 -15.85
CA TYR A 212 -2.78 -7.53 -15.14
C TYR A 212 -2.90 -7.98 -13.68
N GLU A 213 -4.08 -7.83 -13.08
CA GLU A 213 -4.43 -8.39 -11.77
C GLU A 213 -4.41 -9.92 -11.82
N LYS A 214 -5.10 -10.51 -12.82
CA LYS A 214 -5.12 -11.95 -13.02
C LYS A 214 -3.71 -12.51 -13.26
N GLN A 215 -2.91 -11.79 -14.06
CA GLN A 215 -1.52 -12.18 -14.31
C GLN A 215 -0.65 -12.10 -13.05
N SER A 216 -0.84 -11.06 -12.24
CA SER A 216 -0.14 -10.89 -10.95
C SER A 216 -0.50 -12.01 -9.98
N GLN A 217 -1.79 -12.35 -9.84
CA GLN A 217 -2.25 -13.45 -8.99
C GLN A 217 -1.73 -14.82 -9.46
N ALA A 218 -1.77 -15.08 -10.77
CA ALA A 218 -1.19 -16.29 -11.34
C ALA A 218 0.32 -16.37 -11.06
N MET A 219 1.05 -15.26 -11.22
CA MET A 219 2.48 -15.21 -10.95
C MET A 219 2.80 -15.51 -9.48
N LEU A 220 2.02 -15.00 -8.52
CA LEU A 220 2.27 -15.21 -7.10
C LEU A 220 1.87 -16.61 -6.60
N SER A 221 0.89 -17.26 -7.25
CA SER A 221 0.37 -18.57 -6.83
C SER A 221 1.17 -19.78 -7.31
N ILE A 222 2.03 -19.62 -8.33
CA ILE A 222 2.89 -20.70 -8.81
C ILE A 222 3.99 -20.99 -7.78
N ALA A 223 4.09 -22.21 -7.25
CA ALA A 223 5.24 -22.63 -6.46
C ALA A 223 6.49 -22.77 -7.36
N HIS A 224 7.64 -22.32 -6.88
CA HIS A 224 8.95 -22.67 -7.47
C HIS A 224 9.53 -23.90 -6.77
#